data_AF-A0A5K8A3R4-F1
#
_entry.id   AF-A0A5K8A3R4-F1
#
_cell.length_a   1.000
_cell.length_b   1.000
_cell.length_c   1.000
_cell.angle_alpha   90.00
_cell.angle_beta   90.00
_cell.angle_gamma   90.00
#
_symmetry.space_group_name_H-M   'P 1'
#
loop_
_entity.id
_entity.type
_entity.pdbx_description
1 polymer ?
#
loop_
_entity_poly.entity_id
_entity_poly.type
_entity_poly.pdbx_seq_one_letter_code
_entity_poly.pdbx_strand_id
1 'polypeptide(L)'
;MTFRSEYSLQRTMIIYILLIGFAALLVAAEFVVDTHSSALKKALGQNFQRYASGQLSQDDVYDPLVRIRNKAMMMVGVILAVVVIVLTMFIKTITEPLQHLIEVSKAINTGDLSGTAGIDTRNELSQLSAAIDDMATNLQEIVMLSRSVCDSAGHVTGSTLALFDKEDFTPEAVQPMKRQLVRLESEMLTLSQAIECFKLYSVDDQP
;
A
#
# COMPACT_ATOMS: atom_id res chain seq x y z
N MET A 1 -4.06 -22.42 19.71
CA MET A 1 -3.79 -21.29 18.80
C MET A 1 -5.10 -20.89 18.16
N THR A 2 -5.63 -19.72 18.51
CA THR A 2 -6.87 -19.18 17.96
C THR A 2 -6.60 -18.69 16.53
N PHE A 3 -7.13 -19.40 15.53
CA PHE A 3 -7.24 -18.89 14.16
C PHE A 3 -8.20 -17.69 14.19
N ARG A 4 -7.67 -16.51 14.51
CA ARG A 4 -8.41 -15.25 14.43
C ARG A 4 -8.35 -14.84 12.97
N SER A 5 -9.52 -14.87 12.31
CA SER A 5 -9.75 -14.44 10.93
C SER A 5 -8.84 -13.26 10.54
N GLU A 6 -7.80 -13.53 9.75
CA GLU A 6 -7.08 -12.47 9.04
C GLU A 6 -8.09 -11.79 8.11
N TYR A 7 -8.18 -10.47 8.17
CA TYR A 7 -9.10 -9.75 7.30
C TYR A 7 -8.44 -9.63 5.93
N SER A 8 -9.00 -10.29 4.93
CA SER A 8 -8.54 -10.07 3.56
C SER A 8 -8.96 -8.67 3.07
N LEU A 9 -8.01 -7.90 2.57
CA LEU A 9 -8.18 -6.63 1.88
C LEU A 9 -9.15 -6.79 0.71
N GLN A 10 -9.13 -7.94 0.02
CA GLN A 10 -10.13 -8.27 -0.99
C GLN A 10 -11.55 -8.23 -0.42
N ARG A 11 -11.77 -8.78 0.79
CA ARG A 11 -13.07 -8.74 1.46
C ARG A 11 -13.48 -7.30 1.78
N THR A 12 -12.56 -6.48 2.26
CA THR A 12 -12.82 -5.06 2.51
C THR A 12 -13.20 -4.31 1.22
N MET A 13 -12.50 -4.58 0.10
CA MET A 13 -12.84 -4.01 -1.20
C MET A 13 -14.24 -4.41 -1.67
N ILE A 14 -14.60 -5.69 -1.52
CA ILE A 14 -15.94 -6.18 -1.87
C ILE A 14 -17.00 -5.47 -1.01
N ILE A 15 -16.77 -5.31 0.29
CA ILE A 15 -17.70 -4.62 1.19
C ILE A 15 -17.94 -3.17 0.74
N TYR A 16 -16.90 -2.43 0.34
CA TYR A 16 -17.07 -1.06 -0.15
C TYR A 16 -17.87 -0.99 -1.45
N ILE A 17 -17.60 -1.89 -2.41
CA ILE A 17 -18.35 -1.96 -3.67
C ILE A 17 -19.82 -2.31 -3.39
N LEU A 18 -20.06 -3.30 -2.52
CA LEU A 18 -21.42 -3.68 -2.13
C LEU A 18 -22.14 -2.56 -1.39
N LEU A 19 -21.45 -1.78 -0.56
CA LEU A 19 -22.04 -0.65 0.16
C LEU A 19 -22.49 0.45 -0.80
N ILE A 20 -21.64 0.84 -1.76
CA ILE A 20 -22.01 1.81 -2.81
C ILE A 20 -23.16 1.25 -3.65
N GLY A 21 -23.06 0.00 -4.10
CA GLY A 21 -24.07 -0.64 -4.93
C GLY A 21 -25.43 -0.72 -4.22
N PHE A 22 -25.43 -1.09 -2.95
CA PHE A 22 -26.64 -1.15 -2.12
C PHE A 22 -27.25 0.24 -1.91
N ALA A 23 -26.44 1.26 -1.60
CA ALA A 23 -26.91 2.62 -1.47
C ALA A 23 -27.53 3.15 -2.78
N ALA A 24 -26.87 2.90 -3.91
CA ALA A 24 -27.39 3.27 -5.23
C ALA A 24 -28.71 2.55 -5.56
N LEU A 25 -28.81 1.25 -5.25
CA LEU A 25 -30.01 0.45 -5.50
C LEU A 25 -31.18 0.94 -4.64
N LEU A 26 -30.95 1.22 -3.36
CA LEU A 26 -32.01 1.77 -2.48
C LEU A 26 -32.54 3.10 -3.00
N VAL A 27 -31.66 4.01 -3.41
CA VAL A 27 -32.07 5.31 -3.94
C VAL A 27 -32.80 5.15 -5.27
N ALA A 28 -32.32 4.27 -6.15
CA ALA A 28 -33.01 3.96 -7.40
C ALA A 28 -34.41 3.38 -7.17
N ALA A 29 -34.56 2.47 -6.19
CA ALA A 29 -35.84 1.89 -5.83
C ALA A 29 -36.81 2.96 -5.30
N GLU A 30 -36.35 3.84 -4.41
CA GLU A 30 -37.17 4.96 -3.91
C GLU A 30 -37.62 5.88 -5.04
N PHE A 31 -36.70 6.23 -5.94
CA PHE A 31 -36.99 7.09 -7.10
C PHE A 31 -38.04 6.47 -8.04
N VAL A 32 -37.94 5.16 -8.32
CA VAL A 32 -38.89 4.44 -9.17
C VAL A 32 -40.28 4.41 -8.53
N VAL A 33 -40.36 4.12 -7.22
CA VAL A 33 -41.63 4.09 -6.48
C VAL A 33 -42.31 5.46 -6.48
N ASP A 34 -41.56 6.53 -6.24
CA ASP A 34 -42.09 7.90 -6.29
C ASP A 34 -42.65 8.24 -7.67
N THR A 35 -41.93 7.88 -8.73
CA THR A 35 -42.30 8.19 -10.12
C THR A 35 -43.49 7.37 -10.61
N HIS A 36 -43.59 6.11 -10.21
CA HIS A 36 -44.72 5.23 -10.55
C HIS A 36 -45.95 5.43 -9.65
N SER A 37 -45.84 6.21 -8.59
CA SER A 37 -46.97 6.46 -7.70
C SER A 37 -48.12 7.11 -8.49
N SER A 38 -49.30 6.50 -8.42
CA SER A 38 -50.53 7.08 -8.99
C SER A 38 -50.90 8.44 -8.37
N ALA A 39 -50.24 8.78 -7.26
CA ALA A 39 -50.31 10.07 -6.59
C ALA A 39 -49.90 11.23 -7.50
N LEU A 40 -48.82 11.10 -8.29
CA LEU A 40 -48.40 12.16 -9.21
C LEU A 40 -49.46 12.42 -10.28
N LYS A 41 -49.94 11.35 -10.93
CA LYS A 41 -50.97 11.45 -11.98
C LYS A 41 -52.28 12.03 -11.43
N LYS A 42 -52.68 11.64 -10.21
CA LYS A 42 -53.87 12.14 -9.53
C LYS A 42 -53.72 13.62 -9.14
N ALA A 43 -52.58 14.01 -8.59
CA ALA A 43 -52.29 15.40 -8.20
C ALA A 43 -52.26 16.33 -9.43
N LEU A 44 -51.63 15.89 -10.52
CA LEU A 44 -51.63 16.61 -11.80
C LEU A 44 -53.04 16.74 -12.36
N GLY A 45 -53.81 15.65 -12.42
CA GLY A 45 -55.19 15.68 -12.92
C GLY A 45 -56.08 16.65 -12.14
N GLN A 46 -55.96 16.66 -10.80
CA GLN A 46 -56.67 17.61 -9.94
C GLN A 46 -56.25 19.06 -10.19
N ASN A 47 -54.94 19.32 -10.33
CA ASN A 47 -54.45 20.67 -10.61
C ASN A 47 -54.91 21.18 -11.99
N PHE A 48 -54.90 20.34 -13.03
CA PHE A 48 -55.45 20.69 -14.34
C PHE A 48 -56.94 21.03 -14.29
N GLN A 49 -57.72 20.28 -13.52
CA GLN A 49 -59.15 20.55 -13.37
C GLN A 49 -59.41 21.88 -12.63
N ARG A 50 -58.59 22.21 -11.61
CA ARG A 50 -58.66 23.48 -10.88
C ARG A 50 -58.18 24.68 -11.71
N TYR A 51 -57.20 24.46 -12.58
CA TYR A 51 -56.79 25.46 -13.57
C TYR A 51 -57.93 25.75 -14.57
N ALA A 52 -58.57 24.69 -15.08
CA ALA A 52 -59.71 24.83 -16.00
C ALA A 52 -60.93 25.53 -15.37
N SER A 53 -61.13 25.43 -14.05
CA SER A 53 -62.17 26.16 -13.32
C SER A 53 -61.78 27.57 -12.89
N GLY A 54 -60.59 28.06 -13.28
CA GLY A 54 -60.08 29.39 -12.95
C GLY A 54 -59.63 29.58 -11.50
N GLN A 55 -59.47 28.48 -10.75
CA GLN A 55 -59.14 28.49 -9.31
C GLN A 55 -57.64 28.33 -9.02
N LEU A 56 -56.80 28.17 -10.05
CA LEU A 56 -55.38 27.90 -9.93
C LEU A 56 -54.62 28.61 -11.06
N SER A 57 -53.46 29.20 -10.76
CA SER A 57 -52.59 29.82 -11.76
C SER A 57 -51.85 28.76 -12.57
N GLN A 58 -51.39 29.12 -13.78
CA GLN A 58 -50.67 28.21 -14.68
C GLN A 58 -49.39 27.64 -14.06
N ASP A 59 -48.66 28.43 -13.27
CA ASP A 59 -47.40 28.02 -12.65
C ASP A 59 -47.60 26.93 -11.58
N ASP A 60 -48.67 27.03 -10.79
CA ASP A 60 -48.99 26.09 -9.70
C ASP A 60 -49.45 24.72 -10.22
N VAL A 61 -49.80 24.60 -11.51
CA VAL A 61 -50.17 23.31 -12.12
C VAL A 61 -49.01 22.32 -12.06
N TYR A 62 -47.77 22.83 -12.18
CA TYR A 62 -46.54 22.03 -12.24
C TYR A 62 -45.89 21.77 -10.88
N ASP A 63 -46.44 22.29 -9.78
CA ASP A 63 -45.94 22.08 -8.42
C ASP A 63 -45.61 20.61 -8.09
N PRO A 64 -46.46 19.62 -8.45
CA PRO A 64 -46.14 18.21 -8.21
C PRO A 64 -44.86 17.73 -8.92
N LEU A 65 -44.56 18.24 -10.12
CA LEU A 65 -43.32 17.91 -10.84
C LEU A 65 -42.10 18.57 -10.19
N VAL A 66 -42.22 19.82 -9.76
CA VAL A 66 -41.13 20.55 -9.09
C VAL A 66 -40.73 19.85 -7.80
N ARG A 67 -41.69 19.32 -7.03
CA ARG A 67 -41.42 18.53 -5.82
C ARG A 67 -40.63 17.26 -6.12
N ILE A 68 -41.01 16.51 -7.16
CA ILE A 68 -40.28 15.29 -7.58
C ILE A 68 -38.87 15.65 -8.04
N ARG A 69 -38.71 16.69 -8.86
CA ARG A 69 -37.39 17.16 -9.29
C ARG A 69 -36.50 17.51 -8.11
N ASN A 70 -37.00 18.29 -7.15
CA ASN A 70 -36.22 18.69 -5.98
C ASN A 70 -35.85 17.50 -5.10
N LYS A 71 -36.76 16.53 -4.92
CA LYS A 71 -36.47 15.27 -4.21
C LYS A 71 -35.39 14.46 -4.95
N ALA A 72 -35.47 14.36 -6.27
CA ALA A 72 -34.48 13.67 -7.10
C ALA A 72 -33.10 14.33 -7.01
N MET A 73 -33.03 15.67 -7.02
CA MET A 73 -31.77 16.40 -6.82
C MET A 73 -31.17 16.12 -5.44
N MET A 74 -32.00 16.03 -4.38
CA MET A 74 -31.53 15.65 -3.05
C MET A 74 -30.95 14.22 -3.05
N MET A 75 -31.65 13.25 -3.66
CA MET A 75 -31.19 11.86 -3.77
C MET A 75 -29.83 11.73 -4.48
N VAL A 76 -29.65 12.46 -5.59
CA VAL A 76 -28.35 12.52 -6.29
C VAL A 76 -27.26 13.06 -5.37
N GLY A 77 -27.55 14.11 -4.61
CA GLY A 77 -26.63 14.65 -3.62
C GLY A 77 -26.23 13.63 -2.55
N VAL A 78 -27.18 12.84 -2.06
CA VAL A 78 -26.93 11.77 -1.08
C VAL A 78 -26.03 10.67 -1.68
N ILE A 79 -26.31 10.19 -2.90
CA ILE A 79 -25.44 9.21 -3.57
C ILE A 79 -24.02 9.74 -3.72
N LEU A 80 -23.86 10.98 -4.19
CA LEU A 80 -22.54 11.60 -4.35
C LEU A 80 -21.79 11.69 -3.02
N ALA A 81 -22.47 12.08 -1.94
CA ALA A 81 -21.87 12.11 -0.61
C ALA A 81 -21.40 10.72 -0.16
N VAL A 82 -22.22 9.67 -0.35
CA VAL A 82 -21.85 8.28 -0.02
C VAL A 82 -20.63 7.84 -0.82
N VAL A 83 -20.59 8.11 -2.12
CA VAL A 83 -19.46 7.76 -2.99
C VAL A 83 -18.18 8.46 -2.52
N VAL A 84 -18.23 9.75 -2.24
CA VAL A 84 -17.06 10.52 -1.75
C VAL A 84 -16.54 9.95 -0.42
N ILE A 85 -17.44 9.61 0.51
CA ILE A 85 -17.06 9.01 1.80
C ILE A 85 -16.34 7.68 1.58
N VAL A 86 -16.93 6.77 0.79
CA VAL A 86 -16.32 5.45 0.54
C VAL A 86 -14.99 5.56 -0.20
N LEU A 87 -14.88 6.44 -1.18
CA LEU A 87 -13.61 6.70 -1.89
C LEU A 87 -12.54 7.23 -0.94
N THR A 88 -12.88 8.17 -0.06
CA THR A 88 -11.94 8.70 0.93
C THR A 88 -11.48 7.61 1.90
N MET A 89 -12.38 6.73 2.33
CA MET A 89 -12.02 5.57 3.16
C MET A 89 -11.11 4.59 2.42
N PHE A 90 -11.39 4.32 1.14
CA PHE A 90 -10.57 3.46 0.29
C PHE A 90 -9.14 3.99 0.17
N ILE A 91 -9.00 5.29 -0.10
CA ILE A 91 -7.69 5.94 -0.22
C ILE A 91 -6.88 5.77 1.06
N LYS A 92 -7.47 6.09 2.21
CA LYS A 92 -6.78 6.02 3.52
C LYS A 92 -6.43 4.60 3.96
N THR A 93 -7.27 3.62 3.62
CA THR A 93 -7.12 2.24 4.13
C THR A 93 -6.25 1.37 3.21
N ILE A 94 -6.15 1.72 1.93
CA ILE A 94 -5.49 0.89 0.92
C ILE A 94 -4.44 1.69 0.15
N THR A 95 -4.84 2.80 -0.47
CA THR A 95 -3.95 3.54 -1.39
C THR A 95 -2.79 4.21 -0.67
N GLU A 96 -3.03 4.89 0.44
CA GLU A 96 -2.00 5.57 1.24
C GLU A 96 -0.95 4.57 1.77
N PRO A 97 -1.31 3.47 2.47
CA PRO A 97 -0.31 2.49 2.91
C PRO A 97 0.43 1.84 1.74
N LEU A 98 -0.23 1.58 0.62
CA LEU A 98 0.43 1.01 -0.56
C LEU A 98 1.44 1.99 -1.18
N GLN A 99 1.12 3.29 -1.23
CA GLN A 99 2.06 4.31 -1.68
C GLN A 99 3.27 4.39 -0.76
N HIS A 100 3.06 4.30 0.55
CA HIS A 100 4.15 4.25 1.52
C HIS A 100 5.08 3.05 1.29
N LEU A 101 4.54 1.85 1.04
CA LEU A 101 5.35 0.67 0.70
C LEU A 101 6.18 0.89 -0.57
N ILE A 102 5.63 1.56 -1.58
CA ILE A 102 6.34 1.90 -2.81
C ILE A 102 7.49 2.87 -2.51
N GLU A 103 7.28 3.86 -1.66
CA GLU A 103 8.32 4.82 -1.26
C GLU A 103 9.45 4.14 -0.49
N VAL A 104 9.13 3.28 0.48
CA VAL A 104 10.13 2.49 1.23
C VAL A 104 10.89 1.56 0.30
N SER A 105 10.20 0.86 -0.62
CA SER A 105 10.85 0.01 -1.61
C SER A 105 11.80 0.79 -2.53
N LYS A 106 11.44 2.01 -2.92
CA LYS A 106 12.33 2.90 -3.69
C LYS A 106 13.53 3.35 -2.88
N ALA A 107 13.34 3.68 -1.60
CA ALA A 107 14.43 4.06 -0.69
C ALA A 107 15.45 2.91 -0.56
N ILE A 108 14.97 1.68 -0.33
CA ILE A 108 15.77 0.46 -0.29
C ILE A 108 16.56 0.29 -1.59
N ASN A 109 15.91 0.46 -2.74
CA ASN A 109 16.56 0.36 -4.05
C ASN A 109 17.64 1.45 -4.28
N THR A 110 17.53 2.61 -3.64
CA THR A 110 18.57 3.65 -3.66
C THR A 110 19.69 3.44 -2.64
N GLY A 111 19.61 2.37 -1.83
CA GLY A 111 20.60 2.02 -0.80
C GLY A 111 20.30 2.55 0.59
N ASP A 112 19.14 3.21 0.80
CA ASP A 112 18.69 3.59 2.13
C ASP A 112 17.91 2.43 2.77
N LEU A 113 18.61 1.66 3.61
CA LEU A 113 18.10 0.50 4.34
C LEU A 113 17.71 0.85 5.79
N SER A 114 17.66 2.14 6.14
CA SER A 114 17.37 2.58 7.51
C SER A 114 15.87 2.66 7.84
N GLY A 115 15.03 2.72 6.81
CA GLY A 115 13.58 2.80 6.94
C GLY A 115 12.92 1.44 7.16
N THR A 116 11.80 1.43 7.87
CA THR A 116 10.89 0.27 7.97
C THR A 116 9.53 0.66 7.38
N ALA A 117 8.89 -0.29 6.70
CA ALA A 117 7.56 -0.12 6.13
C ALA A 117 6.47 -0.04 7.21
N GLY A 118 6.62 -0.80 8.30
CA GLY A 118 5.92 -0.54 9.57
C GLY A 118 4.39 -0.47 9.51
N ILE A 119 3.74 -1.23 8.61
CA ILE A 119 2.29 -1.19 8.47
C ILE A 119 1.60 -2.02 9.55
N ASP A 120 0.95 -1.35 10.50
CA ASP A 120 0.11 -1.96 11.54
C ASP A 120 -1.33 -2.22 11.02
N THR A 121 -1.45 -3.16 10.09
CA THR A 121 -2.76 -3.65 9.61
C THR A 121 -2.83 -5.18 9.76
N ARG A 122 -4.05 -5.75 9.70
CA ARG A 122 -4.25 -7.21 9.82
C ARG A 122 -4.75 -7.81 8.51
N ASN A 123 -4.03 -7.52 7.44
CA ASN A 123 -4.36 -7.92 6.07
C ASN A 123 -3.07 -8.16 5.25
N GLU A 124 -3.24 -8.37 3.95
CA GLU A 124 -2.19 -8.63 2.96
C GLU A 124 -1.16 -7.49 2.87
N LEU A 125 -1.52 -6.24 3.22
CA LEU A 125 -0.55 -5.13 3.25
C LEU A 125 0.46 -5.28 4.38
N SER A 126 0.06 -5.84 5.52
CA SER A 126 1.01 -6.14 6.61
C SER A 126 1.92 -7.30 6.24
N GLN A 127 1.40 -8.32 5.56
CA GLN A 127 2.23 -9.42 5.03
C GLN A 127 3.25 -8.90 4.00
N LEU A 128 2.82 -7.99 3.11
CA LEU A 128 3.71 -7.35 2.14
C LEU A 128 4.74 -6.43 2.82
N SER A 129 4.33 -5.65 3.81
CA SER A 129 5.22 -4.81 4.63
C SER A 129 6.29 -5.67 5.29
N ALA A 130 5.91 -6.78 5.94
CA ALA A 130 6.84 -7.69 6.58
C ALA A 130 7.85 -8.28 5.58
N ALA A 131 7.39 -8.69 4.40
CA ALA A 131 8.27 -9.20 3.35
C ALA A 131 9.28 -8.14 2.85
N ILE A 132 8.86 -6.87 2.75
CA ILE A 132 9.75 -5.75 2.39
C ILE A 132 10.77 -5.48 3.51
N ASP A 133 10.34 -5.49 4.76
CA ASP A 133 11.21 -5.29 5.93
C ASP A 133 12.24 -6.43 6.07
N ASP A 134 11.83 -7.67 5.86
CA ASP A 134 12.73 -8.83 5.83
C ASP A 134 13.76 -8.71 4.70
N MET A 135 13.33 -8.27 3.51
CA MET A 135 14.24 -8.01 2.39
C MET A 135 15.26 -6.91 2.71
N ALA A 136 14.82 -5.80 3.31
CA ALA A 136 15.71 -4.70 3.72
C ALA A 136 16.73 -5.17 4.75
N THR A 137 16.30 -5.96 5.74
CA THR A 137 17.15 -6.53 6.79
C THR A 137 18.21 -7.45 6.18
N ASN A 138 17.82 -8.36 5.29
CA ASN A 138 18.76 -9.26 4.62
C ASN A 138 19.81 -8.48 3.79
N LEU A 139 19.38 -7.45 3.05
CA LEU A 139 20.30 -6.58 2.31
C LEU A 139 21.26 -5.85 3.25
N GLN A 140 20.76 -5.36 4.39
CA GLN A 140 21.57 -4.63 5.36
C GLN A 140 22.65 -5.53 5.98
N GLU A 141 22.31 -6.77 6.34
CA GLU A 141 23.27 -7.74 6.86
C GLU A 141 24.40 -8.01 5.87
N ILE A 142 24.08 -8.20 4.59
CA ILE A 142 25.09 -8.46 3.54
C ILE A 142 26.00 -7.25 3.35
N VAL A 143 25.42 -6.04 3.30
CA VAL A 143 26.21 -4.80 3.16
C VAL A 143 27.14 -4.62 4.36
N MET A 144 26.67 -4.92 5.58
CA MET A 144 27.50 -4.86 6.78
C MET A 144 28.63 -5.91 6.76
N LEU A 145 28.33 -7.15 6.36
CA LEU A 145 29.34 -8.21 6.20
C LEU A 145 30.39 -7.81 5.14
N SER A 146 29.93 -7.29 3.99
CA SER A 146 30.81 -6.81 2.92
C SER A 146 31.73 -5.69 3.42
N ARG A 147 31.20 -4.74 4.18
CA ARG A 147 32.00 -3.67 4.79
C ARG A 147 33.03 -4.21 5.79
N SER A 148 32.64 -5.15 6.66
CA SER A 148 33.57 -5.79 7.60
C SER A 148 34.72 -6.48 6.87
N VAL A 149 34.42 -7.22 5.80
CA VAL A 149 35.43 -7.87 4.96
C VAL A 149 36.37 -6.84 4.33
N CYS A 150 35.84 -5.73 3.78
CA CYS A 150 36.66 -4.65 3.22
C CYS A 150 37.58 -4.00 4.27
N ASP A 151 37.06 -3.72 5.47
CA ASP A 151 37.85 -3.12 6.56
C ASP A 151 38.95 -4.08 7.04
N SER A 152 38.60 -5.36 7.25
CA SER A 152 39.55 -6.43 7.62
C SER A 152 40.62 -6.63 6.53
N ALA A 153 40.24 -6.63 5.25
CA ALA A 153 41.17 -6.74 4.13
C ALA A 153 42.12 -5.53 4.05
N GLY A 154 41.62 -4.32 4.32
CA GLY A 154 42.42 -3.10 4.41
C GLY A 154 43.46 -3.20 5.54
N HIS A 155 43.07 -3.68 6.72
CA HIS A 155 43.98 -3.90 7.83
C HIS A 155 45.05 -4.95 7.53
N VAL A 156 44.69 -6.10 6.93
CA VAL A 156 45.65 -7.12 6.51
C VAL A 156 46.63 -6.55 5.50
N THR A 157 46.14 -5.84 4.48
CA THR A 157 46.97 -5.25 3.43
C THR A 157 47.95 -4.22 4.01
N GLY A 158 47.48 -3.34 4.89
CA GLY A 158 48.31 -2.34 5.56
C GLY A 158 49.37 -2.96 6.47
N SER A 159 49.00 -3.95 7.29
CA SER A 159 49.95 -4.70 8.12
C SER A 159 50.98 -5.43 7.27
N THR A 160 50.56 -6.06 6.18
CA THR A 160 51.45 -6.77 5.25
C THR A 160 52.45 -5.81 4.61
N LEU A 161 51.98 -4.68 4.07
CA LEU A 161 52.85 -3.66 3.48
C LEU A 161 53.85 -3.11 4.50
N ALA A 162 53.42 -2.86 5.75
CA ALA A 162 54.31 -2.37 6.80
C ALA A 162 55.41 -3.38 7.18
N LEU A 163 55.14 -4.69 7.10
CA LEU A 163 56.14 -5.74 7.31
C LEU A 163 57.16 -5.77 6.17
N PHE A 164 56.70 -5.65 4.92
CA PHE A 164 57.59 -5.57 3.76
C PHE A 164 58.45 -4.31 3.75
N ASP A 165 57.88 -3.15 4.11
CA ASP A 165 58.60 -1.87 4.13
C ASP A 165 59.69 -1.82 5.21
N LYS A 166 59.42 -2.43 6.37
CA LYS A 166 60.40 -2.54 7.46
C LYS A 166 61.38 -3.70 7.31
N GLU A 167 61.16 -4.58 6.32
CA GLU A 167 61.83 -5.88 6.19
C GLU A 167 61.82 -6.70 7.49
N ASP A 168 60.83 -6.47 8.35
CA ASP A 168 60.75 -7.04 9.71
C ASP A 168 59.86 -8.27 9.71
N PHE A 169 60.47 -9.42 9.44
CA PHE A 169 59.82 -10.74 9.45
C PHE A 169 60.03 -11.49 10.76
N THR A 170 60.27 -10.78 11.87
CA THR A 170 60.38 -11.42 13.18
C THR A 170 59.05 -12.09 13.56
N PRO A 171 59.08 -13.21 14.33
CA PRO A 171 57.86 -13.90 14.74
C PRO A 171 56.86 -12.96 15.42
N GLU A 172 57.35 -12.01 16.22
CA GLU A 172 56.53 -11.02 16.94
C GLU A 172 55.82 -10.03 15.99
N ALA A 173 56.50 -9.58 14.93
CA ALA A 173 55.94 -8.69 13.92
C ALA A 173 54.92 -9.40 13.01
N VAL A 174 55.11 -10.69 12.73
CA VAL A 174 54.24 -11.50 11.86
C VAL A 174 52.96 -11.98 12.57
N GLN A 175 52.99 -12.18 13.90
CA GLN A 175 51.80 -12.62 14.66
C GLN A 175 50.53 -11.78 14.46
N PRO A 176 50.54 -10.43 14.55
CA PRO A 176 49.35 -9.62 14.34
C PRO A 176 48.76 -9.78 12.93
N MET A 177 49.61 -9.86 11.89
CA MET A 177 49.18 -10.13 10.52
C MET A 177 48.51 -11.50 10.42
N LYS A 178 49.10 -12.55 11.02
CA LYS A 178 48.49 -13.89 11.03
C LYS A 178 47.11 -13.89 11.68
N ARG A 179 46.93 -13.19 12.81
CA ARG A 179 45.61 -13.07 13.46
C ARG A 179 44.59 -12.35 12.59
N GLN A 180 44.99 -11.27 11.92
CA GLN A 180 44.10 -10.55 11.00
C GLN A 180 43.72 -11.40 9.78
N LEU A 181 44.65 -12.19 9.22
CA LEU A 181 44.38 -13.13 8.13
C LEU A 181 43.35 -14.19 8.52
N VAL A 182 43.49 -14.81 9.70
CA VAL A 182 42.51 -15.79 10.19
C VAL A 182 41.13 -15.15 10.38
N ARG A 183 41.08 -13.91 10.88
CA ARG A 183 39.82 -13.17 11.01
C ARG A 183 39.19 -12.87 9.65
N LEU A 184 39.99 -12.38 8.68
CA LEU A 184 39.53 -12.10 7.33
C LEU A 184 39.01 -13.35 6.64
N GLU A 185 39.71 -14.48 6.76
CA GLU A 185 39.27 -15.77 6.24
C GLU A 185 37.89 -16.15 6.79
N SER A 186 37.68 -16.02 8.11
CA SER A 186 36.39 -16.28 8.73
C SER A 186 35.29 -15.35 8.22
N GLU A 187 35.55 -14.05 8.12
CA GLU A 187 34.55 -13.06 7.63
C GLU A 187 34.21 -13.30 6.15
N MET A 188 35.20 -13.65 5.33
CA MET A 188 34.98 -14.02 3.92
C MET A 188 34.13 -15.27 3.77
N LEU A 189 34.34 -16.30 4.60
CA LEU A 189 33.51 -17.50 4.61
C LEU A 189 32.06 -17.18 4.94
N THR A 190 31.82 -16.36 5.97
CA THR A 190 30.46 -15.93 6.33
C THR A 190 29.79 -15.14 5.21
N LEU A 191 30.50 -14.21 4.59
CA LEU A 191 29.99 -13.45 3.45
C LEU A 191 29.71 -14.36 2.24
N SER A 192 30.58 -15.32 1.94
CA SER A 192 30.38 -16.30 0.86
C SER A 192 29.11 -17.11 1.07
N GLN A 193 28.90 -17.62 2.29
CA GLN A 193 27.70 -18.38 2.63
C GLN A 193 26.43 -17.53 2.53
N ALA A 194 26.47 -16.26 2.96
CA ALA A 194 25.36 -15.34 2.83
C ALA A 194 25.01 -15.07 1.36
N ILE A 195 26.02 -14.89 0.50
CA ILE A 195 25.84 -14.66 -0.94
C ILE A 195 25.26 -15.90 -1.64
N GLU A 196 25.67 -17.12 -1.25
CA GLU A 196 25.13 -18.37 -1.80
C GLU A 196 23.62 -18.55 -1.56
N CYS A 197 23.07 -17.93 -0.51
CA CYS A 197 21.63 -17.91 -0.28
C CYS A 197 20.86 -17.10 -1.34
N PHE A 198 21.53 -16.22 -2.09
CA PHE A 198 20.92 -15.44 -3.16
C PHE A 198 21.02 -16.18 -4.48
N LYS A 199 19.87 -16.33 -5.14
CA LYS A 199 19.84 -16.71 -6.56
C LYS A 199 20.23 -15.50 -7.40
N LEU A 200 21.52 -15.31 -7.59
CA LEU A 200 22.05 -14.26 -8.45
C LEU A 200 21.67 -14.54 -9.90
N TYR A 201 21.28 -13.49 -10.63
CA TYR A 201 21.04 -13.60 -12.07
C TYR A 201 22.40 -13.69 -12.78
N SER A 202 22.81 -14.89 -13.19
CA SER A 202 23.94 -15.12 -14.09
C SER A 202 23.54 -14.72 -15.51
N VAL A 203 24.19 -13.69 -16.05
CA VAL A 203 24.00 -13.29 -17.46
C VAL A 203 24.45 -14.40 -18.43
N ASP A 204 25.21 -15.39 -17.96
CA ASP A 204 25.70 -16.53 -18.76
C ASP A 204 24.65 -17.63 -19.02
N ASP A 205 23.43 -17.54 -18.46
CA ASP A 205 22.33 -18.50 -18.70
C ASP A 205 21.31 -17.98 -19.73
N GLN A 206 21.77 -17.38 -20.84
CA GLN A 206 20.95 -17.24 -22.05
C GLN A 206 21.23 -18.40 -23.02
N PRO A 207 20.20 -19.07 -23.57
CA PRO A 207 20.38 -20.13 -24.57
C PRO A 207 20.95 -19.62 -25.90
#